data_AF-A0A1I0BNH0-F1
#
_entry.id   AF-A0A1I0BNH0-F1
#
_cell.length_a   1.000
_cell.length_b   1.000
_cell.length_c   1.000
_cell.angle_alpha   90.00
_cell.angle_beta   90.00
_cell.angle_gamma   90.00
#
_symmetry.space_group_name_H-M   'P 1'
#
loop_
_entity.id
_entity.type
_entity.pdbx_description
1 polymer ?
#
loop_
_entity_poly.entity_id
_entity_poly.type
_entity_poly.pdbx_seq_one_letter_code
_entity_poly.pdbx_strand_id
1 'polypeptide(L)' 'MKFFTFSITFFLLLLVAKPNLNWYIFGGGKYKGIEPTKDFLLLTRVSALILLFITWMVILPFSNVI' A
#
# COMPACT_ATOMS: atom_id res chain seq x y z
N MET A 1 -1.78 -15.37 -12.13
CA MET A 1 -2.23 -13.97 -11.90
C MET A 1 -2.84 -13.77 -10.51
N LYS A 2 -3.81 -14.59 -10.06
CA LYS A 2 -4.51 -14.41 -8.77
C LYS A 2 -3.61 -14.41 -7.53
N PHE A 3 -2.62 -15.30 -7.46
CA PHE A 3 -1.68 -15.36 -6.33
C PHE A 3 -0.91 -14.05 -6.13
N PHE A 4 -0.50 -13.40 -7.23
CA PHE A 4 0.18 -12.11 -7.19
C PHE A 4 -0.75 -11.00 -6.65
N THR A 5 -2.02 -11.00 -7.06
CA THR A 5 -3.04 -10.07 -6.56
C THR A 5 -3.28 -10.22 -5.06
N PHE A 6 -3.27 -11.45 -4.54
CA PHE A 6 -3.37 -11.71 -3.09
C PHE A 6 -2.16 -11.19 -2.32
N SER A 7 -0.95 -11.41 -2.84
CA SER A 7 0.28 -10.86 -2.22
C SER A 7 0.27 -9.34 -2.17
N ILE A 8 -0.15 -8.67 -3.25
CA ILE A 8 -0.31 -7.21 -3.29
C ILE A 8 -1.36 -6.76 -2.27
N THR A 9 -2.51 -7.44 -2.22
CA THR A 9 -3.58 -7.10 -1.29
C THR A 9 -3.11 -7.17 0.15
N PHE A 10 -2.40 -8.23 0.51
CA PHE A 10 -1.82 -8.38 1.85
C PHE A 10 -0.86 -7.23 2.18
N PHE A 11 0.01 -6.87 1.24
CA PHE A 11 0.95 -5.77 1.43
C PHE A 11 0.25 -4.41 1.59
N LEU A 12 -0.79 -4.14 0.79
CA LEU A 12 -1.59 -2.92 0.89
C LEU A 12 -2.35 -2.85 2.23
N LEU A 13 -2.91 -3.95 2.71
CA LEU A 13 -3.56 -4.01 4.02
C LEU A 13 -2.58 -3.71 5.16
N LEU A 14 -1.34 -4.23 5.07
CA LEU A 14 -0.29 -3.90 6.04
C LEU A 14 0.04 -2.40 6.03
N LEU A 15 0.09 -1.76 4.86
CA LEU A 15 0.33 -0.32 4.74
C LEU A 15 -0.83 0.52 5.30
N VAL A 16 -2.07 0.05 5.19
CA VAL A 16 -3.23 0.70 5.83
C VAL A 16 -3.14 0.57 7.36
N ALA A 17 -2.86 -0.62 7.88
CA ALA A 17 -2.77 -0.87 9.32
C ALA A 17 -1.56 -0.17 9.97
N LYS A 18 -0.40 -0.24 9.32
CA LYS A 18 0.88 0.32 9.77
C LYS A 18 1.54 1.16 8.67
N PRO A 19 1.04 2.39 8.41
CA PRO A 19 1.61 3.26 7.37
C PRO A 19 3.07 3.67 7.65
N ASN A 20 3.52 3.58 8.90
CA ASN A 20 4.89 3.86 9.29
C ASN A 20 5.88 2.92 8.59
N LEU A 21 5.46 1.70 8.21
CA LEU A 21 6.31 0.78 7.43
C LEU A 21 6.73 1.42 6.10
N ASN A 22 5.80 2.11 5.42
CA ASN A 22 6.10 2.82 4.18
C ASN A 22 7.20 3.87 4.40
N TRP A 23 7.12 4.61 5.50
CA TRP A 23 8.14 5.59 5.87
C TRP A 23 9.48 4.93 6.13
N TYR A 24 9.54 3.85 6.91
CA TYR A 24 10.82 3.20 7.22
C TYR A 24 11.45 2.52 6.01
N ILE A 25 10.65 2.00 5.09
CA ILE A 25 11.13 1.32 3.88
C ILE A 25 11.60 2.34 2.83
N PHE A 26 10.82 3.40 2.58
CA PHE A 26 11.06 4.32 1.46
C PHE A 26 11.56 5.71 1.89
N GLY A 27 11.10 6.23 3.03
CA GLY A 27 11.53 7.53 3.59
C GLY A 27 12.79 7.44 4.46
N GLY A 28 13.03 6.29 5.08
CA GLY A 28 14.07 6.06 6.07
C GLY A 28 15.50 6.20 5.55
N GLY A 29 15.72 6.18 4.23
CA GLY A 29 17.03 6.46 3.63
C GLY A 29 17.38 7.96 3.63
N LYS A 30 16.39 8.83 3.43
CA LYS A 30 16.59 10.27 3.22
C LYS A 30 16.34 11.11 4.49
N TYR A 31 15.59 10.56 5.44
CA TYR A 31 15.15 11.24 6.65
C TYR A 31 15.49 10.45 7.93
N LYS A 32 16.66 9.76 7.96
CA LYS A 32 17.10 8.99 9.14
C LYS A 32 17.02 9.84 10.41
N GLY A 33 16.27 9.36 11.40
CA GLY A 33 16.06 10.05 12.68
C GLY A 33 14.89 11.03 12.72
N ILE A 34 14.15 11.20 11.62
CA ILE A 34 12.96 12.04 11.56
C ILE A 34 11.71 11.15 11.55
N GLU A 35 10.79 11.41 12.48
CA GLU A 35 9.52 10.71 12.55
C GLU A 35 8.59 11.14 11.40
N PRO A 36 7.78 10.22 10.85
CA PRO A 36 6.84 10.57 9.80
C PRO A 36 5.78 11.54 10.30
N THR A 37 5.52 12.60 9.53
CA THR A 37 4.45 13.55 9.82
C THR A 37 3.08 12.86 9.73
N LYS A 38 2.10 13.33 10.53
CA LYS A 38 0.73 12.82 10.51
C LYS A 38 0.11 12.82 9.11
N ASP A 39 0.35 13.86 8.33
CA ASP A 39 -0.16 13.98 6.96
C ASP A 39 0.42 12.91 6.03
N PHE A 40 1.71 12.59 6.18
CA PHE A 40 2.35 11.52 5.41
C PHE A 40 1.73 10.15 5.73
N LEU A 41 1.48 9.87 7.01
CA LEU A 41 0.84 8.63 7.45
C LEU A 41 -0.59 8.52 6.91
N LEU A 42 -1.34 9.63 6.94
CA LEU A 42 -2.69 9.68 6.42
C LEU A 42 -2.70 9.48 4.90
N LEU A 43 -1.81 10.15 4.16
CA LEU A 43 -1.66 10.00 2.72
C LEU A 43 -1.26 8.58 2.33
N THR A 44 -0.38 7.95 3.11
CA THR A 44 0.01 6.53 2.93
C THR A 44 -1.20 5.61 3.09
N ARG A 45 -2.04 5.83 4.10
CA ARG A 45 -3.27 5.04 4.29
C ARG A 45 -4.26 5.23 3.15
N VAL A 46 -4.54 6.47 2.78
CA VAL A 46 -5.51 6.81 1.73
C VAL A 46 -5.05 6.25 0.37
N SER A 47 -3.78 6.43 0.02
CA SER A 47 -3.23 5.86 -1.22
C SER A 47 -3.26 4.33 -1.23
N ALA A 48 -2.95 3.67 -0.11
CA ALA A 48 -3.06 2.23 0.01
C ALA A 48 -4.50 1.73 -0.16
N LEU A 49 -5.50 2.43 0.39
CA LEU A 49 -6.92 2.12 0.18
C LEU A 49 -7.35 2.29 -1.27
N ILE A 50 -6.92 3.36 -1.94
CA ILE A 50 -7.21 3.60 -3.37
C ILE A 50 -6.60 2.48 -4.21
N LEU A 51 -5.36 2.09 -3.95
CA LEU A 51 -4.70 0.98 -4.65
C LEU A 51 -5.41 -0.35 -4.38
N LEU A 52 -5.91 -0.58 -3.17
CA LEU A 52 -6.72 -1.75 -2.82
C LEU A 52 -7.99 -1.78 -3.67
N PHE A 53 -8.70 -0.66 -3.76
CA PHE A 53 -9.89 -0.53 -4.58
C PHE A 53 -9.60 -0.87 -6.05
N ILE A 54 -8.55 -0.28 -6.64
CA ILE A 54 -8.14 -0.57 -8.02
C ILE A 54 -7.76 -2.05 -8.21
N THR A 55 -7.03 -2.62 -7.25
CA THR A 55 -6.59 -4.03 -7.30
C THR A 55 -7.78 -4.98 -7.37
N TRP A 56 -8.84 -4.69 -6.62
CA TRP A 56 -10.03 -5.55 -6.57
C TRP A 56 -11.05 -5.26 -7.67
N MET A 57 -11.28 -4.00 -8.01
CA MET A 57 -12.32 -3.61 -8.98
C MET A 57 -11.84 -3.67 -10.43
N VAL A 58 -10.54 -3.51 -10.66
CA VAL A 58 -9.97 -3.51 -12.01
C VAL A 58 -9.13 -4.78 -12.19
N ILE A 59 -8.07 -4.96 -11.42
CA ILE A 59 -7.07 -6.00 -11.73
C ILE A 59 -7.63 -7.42 -11.56
N LEU A 60 -8.38 -7.68 -10.47
CA LEU A 60 -8.95 -8.99 -10.20
C LEU A 60 -9.92 -9.48 -11.30
N PRO A 61 -10.95 -8.71 -11.74
CA PRO A 61 -11.84 -9.15 -12.81
C PRO A 61 -11.13 -9.33 -14.15
N PHE A 62 -10.20 -8.43 -14.53
CA PHE A 62 -9.42 -8.62 -15.77
C PHE A 62 -8.56 -9.89 -15.74
N SER A 63 -8.06 -10.30 -14.56
CA SER A 63 -7.32 -11.56 -14.40
C SER A 63 -8.16 -12.84 -14.49
N ASN A 64 -9.50 -12.71 -14.52
CA ASN A 64 -10.43 -13.84 -14.73
C ASN A 64 -10.89 -13.97 -16.18
N VAL A 65 -10.70 -12.93 -17.00
CA VAL A 65 -11.15 -12.86 -18.40
C VAL A 65 -10.10 -13.38 -19.38
N ILE A 66 -8.82 -13.38 -18.97
CA ILE A 66 -7.66 -13.91 -19.70
C ILE A 66 -7.27 -15.25 -19.09
#